data_AF-A0A7J3I6P8-F1
#
_entry.id   AF-A0A7J3I6P8-F1
#
_cell.length_a   1.000
_cell.length_b   1.000
_cell.length_c   1.000
_cell.angle_alpha   90.00
_cell.angle_beta   90.00
_cell.angle_gamma   90.00
#
_symmetry.space_group_name_H-M   'P 1'
#
loop_
_entity.id
_entity.type
_entity.pdbx_description
1 polymer ?
#
loop_
_entity_poly.entity_id
_entity_poly.type
_entity_poly.pdbx_seq_one_letter_code
_entity_poly.pdbx_strand_id
1 'polypeptide(L)'
;MKKTVLLSIATTILIALSILPIATVLTSSSTTSDGQGRAGTTLSAYVTASAIYLTKYEWEIEKTANASEIYLSQGSPTATVEYTVSVSKTTTVSYYIEGYVCVTNGGDRATENLAINLDVYVKDTTGGWTIRIINDYPVDVSGKPILDPGESYCYYYKVEIPNYYWSKEEFKATANVTITNHSGRLGTPFGPSPSTTTSKTSMIQGYDCVDVADTNGYSWSTCDSKSWTYVITFEYDPSKGESYKHNNTATIVQTDQSASWTVEVYQEFEVVQYATISGVVFWDNNYNGLYDEGDKPISGVAVDLYRYNETTGGWVYVNTTYSDEYGYYFDVEPGYIYKVVVSTPTCGSCDKIVNTTPTYYLVNVEEAKTYGDNDFGFVCLKMLAGARSKGYWSWSQYNRRTGQWQTRVTQEDVNYVNSELDTSFSSPKELADYLVNPVYGDMKTILMQQLIATLLNLRYGYISGDTVIYYNNMYITINDVVSGAKTALQSGTRYEQENWKNILDAVNNNNVYYVHTVDGC
;
A
#
# COMPACT_ATOMS: atom_id res chain seq x y z
N MET A 1 -30.46 8.07 12.05
CA MET A 1 -31.91 7.75 11.98
C MET A 1 -32.10 6.24 12.03
N LYS A 2 -32.56 5.68 13.15
CA LYS A 2 -33.39 4.45 13.17
C LYS A 2 -33.92 4.18 14.59
N LYS A 3 -35.17 3.73 14.60
CA LYS A 3 -36.14 3.54 15.69
C LYS A 3 -35.62 2.72 16.87
N THR A 4 -35.73 3.28 18.07
CA THR A 4 -35.70 2.56 19.36
C THR A 4 -36.97 1.71 19.47
N VAL A 5 -36.82 0.39 19.48
CA VAL A 5 -37.89 -0.57 19.83
C VAL A 5 -37.73 -0.88 21.31
N LEU A 6 -38.62 -0.35 22.14
CA LEU A 6 -38.74 -0.71 23.55
C LEU A 6 -39.37 -2.11 23.64
N LEU A 7 -38.57 -3.10 24.03
CA LEU A 7 -39.04 -4.45 24.31
C LEU A 7 -39.62 -4.50 25.73
N SER A 8 -40.94 -4.49 25.84
CA SER A 8 -41.67 -4.76 27.09
C SER A 8 -41.66 -6.27 27.33
N ILE A 9 -40.94 -6.73 28.35
CA ILE A 9 -41.02 -8.10 28.84
C ILE A 9 -42.19 -8.16 29.82
N ALA A 10 -43.35 -8.59 29.31
CA ALA A 10 -44.51 -8.91 30.13
C ALA A 10 -44.32 -10.30 30.77
N THR A 11 -44.05 -10.33 32.07
CA THR A 11 -44.00 -11.57 32.84
C THR A 11 -45.43 -12.03 33.13
N THR A 12 -45.88 -13.07 32.41
CA THR A 12 -47.20 -13.69 32.57
C THR A 12 -47.25 -14.50 33.88
N ILE A 13 -48.03 -14.06 34.87
CA ILE A 13 -48.37 -14.88 36.03
C ILE A 13 -49.78 -15.46 35.81
N LEU A 14 -49.83 -16.78 35.60
CA LEU A 14 -51.04 -17.59 35.53
C LEU A 14 -51.65 -17.71 36.94
N ILE A 15 -52.89 -17.28 37.13
CA ILE A 15 -53.67 -17.63 38.33
C ILE A 15 -54.91 -18.40 37.88
N ALA A 16 -55.04 -19.62 38.42
CA ALA A 16 -56.09 -20.59 38.14
C ALA A 16 -57.46 -20.11 38.67
N LEU A 17 -58.48 -20.13 37.81
CA LEU A 17 -59.88 -20.04 38.20
C LEU A 17 -60.36 -21.42 38.70
N SER A 18 -60.91 -21.47 39.92
CA SER A 18 -61.75 -22.57 40.40
C SER A 18 -63.21 -22.13 40.50
N ILE A 19 -64.11 -23.08 40.19
CA ILE A 19 -65.52 -22.90 39.85
C ILE A 19 -66.43 -23.23 41.07
N LEU A 20 -67.38 -22.31 41.36
CA LEU A 20 -68.73 -22.41 42.00
C LEU A 20 -68.97 -23.25 43.28
N PRO A 21 -69.96 -22.85 44.11
CA PRO A 21 -71.30 -23.43 43.93
C PRO A 21 -72.46 -22.41 43.90
N ILE A 22 -73.55 -22.91 43.31
CA ILE A 22 -74.86 -22.33 43.03
C ILE A 22 -75.59 -21.88 44.31
N ALA A 23 -76.19 -20.68 44.29
CA ALA A 23 -77.14 -20.24 45.31
C ALA A 23 -78.57 -20.24 44.74
N THR A 24 -79.42 -20.98 45.44
CA THR A 24 -80.87 -21.15 45.29
C THR A 24 -81.65 -19.83 45.32
N VAL A 25 -82.61 -19.71 44.40
CA VAL A 25 -83.67 -18.71 44.41
C VAL A 25 -84.58 -18.95 45.62
N LEU A 26 -84.67 -17.95 46.50
CA LEU A 26 -85.72 -17.82 47.51
C LEU A 26 -86.27 -16.41 47.44
N THR A 27 -87.51 -16.31 46.99
CA THR A 27 -88.34 -15.12 46.98
C THR A 27 -88.77 -14.76 48.39
N SER A 28 -88.65 -13.49 48.80
CA SER A 28 -89.52 -12.91 49.82
C SER A 28 -89.82 -11.43 49.55
N SER A 29 -91.10 -11.21 49.25
CA SER A 29 -91.97 -10.09 49.63
C SER A 29 -91.35 -8.74 49.98
N SER A 30 -91.69 -7.78 49.11
CA SER A 30 -91.72 -6.34 49.33
C SER A 30 -92.50 -5.93 50.58
N THR A 31 -91.84 -5.15 51.44
CA THR A 31 -92.52 -4.18 52.31
C THR A 31 -92.06 -2.79 51.91
N THR A 32 -93.00 -2.01 51.37
CA THR A 32 -92.90 -0.59 51.09
C THR A 32 -92.79 0.21 52.39
N SER A 33 -91.72 1.00 52.54
CA SER A 33 -91.72 2.18 53.40
C SER A 33 -91.35 3.39 52.54
N ASP A 34 -92.34 4.22 52.28
CA ASP A 34 -92.18 5.51 51.63
C ASP A 34 -91.62 6.51 52.64
N GLY A 35 -90.38 6.91 52.39
CA GLY A 35 -89.67 7.97 53.07
C GLY A 35 -88.64 8.48 52.09
N GLN A 36 -88.82 9.69 51.56
CA GLN A 36 -87.91 10.30 50.58
C GLN A 36 -86.51 10.51 51.18
N GLY A 37 -85.68 9.48 51.12
CA GLY A 37 -84.22 9.53 51.19
C GLY A 37 -83.69 8.90 49.91
N ARG A 38 -82.78 9.57 49.20
CA ARG A 38 -82.24 9.05 47.92
C ARG A 38 -81.65 7.65 48.17
N ALA A 39 -82.09 6.61 47.46
CA ALA A 39 -81.48 5.29 47.61
C ALA A 39 -80.00 5.36 47.18
N GLY A 40 -79.07 4.97 48.07
CA GLY A 40 -77.63 4.93 47.79
C GLY A 40 -77.18 3.56 47.27
N THR A 41 -75.86 3.36 47.14
CA THR A 41 -75.23 2.05 46.88
C THR A 41 -74.33 1.62 48.04
N THR A 42 -73.60 0.50 47.93
CA THR A 42 -72.65 0.02 48.96
C THR A 42 -71.33 -0.38 48.33
N LEU A 43 -70.26 -0.41 49.12
CA LEU A 43 -68.93 -0.81 48.67
C LEU A 43 -68.36 -1.91 49.56
N SER A 44 -67.71 -2.88 48.93
CA SER A 44 -66.72 -3.74 49.60
C SER A 44 -65.37 -3.57 48.90
N ALA A 45 -64.29 -3.68 49.65
CA ALA A 45 -62.95 -3.53 49.09
C ALA A 45 -61.93 -4.33 49.88
N TYR A 46 -60.84 -4.70 49.22
CA TYR A 46 -59.62 -5.19 49.85
C TYR A 46 -58.40 -4.52 49.22
N VAL A 47 -57.29 -4.50 49.95
CA VAL A 47 -56.03 -3.94 49.51
C VAL A 47 -54.94 -5.00 49.59
N THR A 48 -54.11 -5.09 48.56
CA THR A 48 -52.85 -5.85 48.59
C THR A 48 -51.69 -4.88 48.67
N ALA A 49 -50.58 -5.29 49.29
CA ALA A 49 -49.39 -4.45 49.41
C ALA A 49 -48.13 -5.33 49.33
N SER A 50 -47.09 -4.81 48.69
CA SER A 50 -45.75 -5.37 48.63
C SER A 50 -44.74 -4.25 48.82
N ALA A 51 -44.02 -4.29 49.93
CA ALA A 51 -42.95 -3.34 50.22
C ALA A 51 -41.64 -3.81 49.58
N ILE A 52 -41.10 -3.01 48.65
CA ILE A 52 -39.95 -3.36 47.84
C ILE A 52 -38.79 -2.39 48.08
N TYR A 53 -37.62 -2.96 48.35
CA TYR A 53 -36.31 -2.33 48.24
C TYR A 53 -35.73 -2.68 46.87
N LEU A 54 -35.68 -1.71 45.95
CA LEU A 54 -35.15 -1.92 44.62
C LEU A 54 -33.77 -1.28 44.48
N THR A 55 -32.77 -2.09 44.17
CA THR A 55 -31.46 -1.64 43.69
C THR A 55 -31.43 -1.79 42.17
N LYS A 56 -31.25 -0.69 41.45
CA LYS A 56 -31.16 -0.67 39.99
C LYS A 56 -29.76 -0.26 39.55
N TYR A 57 -29.16 -1.06 38.68
CA TYR A 57 -27.86 -0.83 38.06
C TYR A 57 -28.03 -0.44 36.59
N GLU A 58 -27.46 0.70 36.21
CA GLU A 58 -27.37 1.16 34.84
C GLU A 58 -25.91 1.33 34.44
N TRP A 59 -25.60 0.96 33.20
CA TRP A 59 -24.26 1.02 32.65
C TRP A 59 -24.23 1.86 31.38
N GLU A 60 -23.15 2.60 31.22
CA GLU A 60 -22.77 3.30 30.00
C GLU A 60 -21.37 2.86 29.56
N ILE A 61 -21.10 2.85 28.26
CA ILE A 61 -19.80 2.51 27.68
C ILE A 61 -19.32 3.61 26.75
N GLU A 62 -18.04 3.93 26.85
CA GLU A 62 -17.34 4.84 25.96
C GLU A 62 -16.08 4.18 25.42
N LYS A 63 -15.70 4.57 24.20
CA LYS A 63 -14.49 4.12 23.53
C LYS A 63 -13.82 5.26 22.82
N THR A 64 -12.53 5.44 23.07
CA THR A 64 -11.69 6.45 22.43
C THR A 64 -10.36 5.84 21.99
N ALA A 65 -9.63 6.55 21.14
CA ALA A 65 -8.23 6.26 20.86
C ALA A 65 -7.42 7.54 20.78
N ASN A 66 -6.11 7.44 20.93
CA ASN A 66 -5.20 8.58 20.84
C ASN A 66 -5.02 9.12 19.41
N ALA A 67 -5.50 8.40 18.40
CA ALA A 67 -5.43 8.78 16.99
C ALA A 67 -6.70 8.35 16.23
N SER A 68 -7.12 9.17 15.26
CA SER A 68 -8.14 8.83 14.25
C SER A 68 -7.52 8.48 12.89
N GLU A 69 -6.25 8.82 12.69
CA GLU A 69 -5.50 8.60 11.45
C GLU A 69 -4.05 8.21 11.78
N ILE A 70 -3.47 7.32 10.98
CA ILE A 70 -2.04 6.94 11.05
C ILE A 70 -1.46 6.81 9.64
N TYR A 71 -0.14 6.98 9.53
CA TYR A 71 0.61 6.94 8.28
C TYR A 71 1.74 5.91 8.38
N LEU A 72 1.85 5.04 7.38
CA LEU A 72 2.86 3.98 7.28
C LEU A 72 3.60 4.12 5.96
N SER A 73 4.88 3.76 5.94
CA SER A 73 5.71 3.72 4.73
C SER A 73 6.75 2.61 4.82
N GLN A 74 7.46 2.30 3.74
CA GLN A 74 8.58 1.34 3.82
C GLN A 74 9.67 1.79 4.82
N GLY A 75 9.92 3.10 4.91
CA GLY A 75 10.87 3.68 5.87
C GLY A 75 10.34 3.79 7.31
N SER A 76 9.03 3.65 7.53
CA SER A 76 8.38 3.62 8.84
C SER A 76 7.22 2.61 8.81
N PRO A 77 7.53 1.30 8.86
CA PRO A 77 6.58 0.24 8.52
C PRO A 77 5.59 -0.09 9.64
N THR A 78 5.67 0.58 10.79
CA THR A 78 4.80 0.29 11.94
C THR A 78 4.35 1.57 12.63
N ALA A 79 3.11 1.60 13.12
CA ALA A 79 2.57 2.67 13.96
C ALA A 79 1.68 2.07 15.06
N THR A 80 1.61 2.71 16.21
CA THR A 80 0.81 2.23 17.36
C THR A 80 -0.36 3.15 17.65
N VAL A 81 -1.50 2.55 18.01
CA VAL A 81 -2.68 3.28 18.50
C VAL A 81 -3.05 2.74 19.88
N GLU A 82 -3.17 3.64 20.85
CA GLU A 82 -3.66 3.34 22.19
C GLU A 82 -5.18 3.58 22.24
N TYR A 83 -5.92 2.53 22.56
CA TYR A 83 -7.36 2.58 22.77
C TYR A 83 -7.67 2.67 24.25
N THR A 84 -8.70 3.46 24.60
CA THR A 84 -9.30 3.50 25.93
C THR A 84 -10.74 3.02 25.85
N VAL A 85 -11.11 2.06 26.70
CA VAL A 85 -12.50 1.61 26.88
C VAL A 85 -12.91 1.92 28.32
N SER A 86 -14.00 2.63 28.49
CA SER A 86 -14.50 3.06 29.79
C SER A 86 -15.95 2.60 29.97
N VAL A 87 -16.26 2.06 31.14
CA VAL A 87 -17.63 1.78 31.55
C VAL A 87 -17.97 2.54 32.82
N SER A 88 -19.17 3.10 32.86
CA SER A 88 -19.68 3.90 33.98
C SER A 88 -20.90 3.22 34.58
N LYS A 89 -20.83 2.91 35.88
CA LYS A 89 -21.92 2.31 36.66
C LYS A 89 -22.69 3.38 37.42
N THR A 90 -24.00 3.43 37.22
CA THR A 90 -24.92 4.22 38.04
C THR A 90 -25.77 3.27 38.88
N THR A 91 -25.75 3.45 40.20
CA THR A 91 -26.59 2.68 41.13
C THR A 91 -27.66 3.58 41.71
N THR A 92 -28.92 3.22 41.50
CA THR A 92 -30.07 3.90 42.11
C THR A 92 -30.79 2.97 43.06
N VAL A 93 -31.19 3.51 44.21
CA VAL A 93 -31.91 2.78 45.25
C VAL A 93 -33.25 3.45 45.44
N SER A 94 -34.33 2.68 45.43
CA SER A 94 -35.68 3.16 45.71
C SER A 94 -36.40 2.25 46.69
N TYR A 95 -37.25 2.86 47.50
CA TYR A 95 -38.10 2.18 48.48
C TYR A 95 -39.53 2.52 48.11
N TYR A 96 -40.38 1.52 47.89
CA TYR A 96 -41.77 1.77 47.56
C TYR A 96 -42.69 0.65 48.05
N ILE A 97 -43.96 0.97 48.17
CA ILE A 97 -45.02 -0.03 48.33
C ILE A 97 -45.86 0.01 47.07
N GLU A 98 -46.05 -1.14 46.44
CA GLU A 98 -46.99 -1.30 45.33
C GLU A 98 -48.03 -2.37 45.64
N GLY A 99 -49.16 -2.32 44.93
CA GLY A 99 -50.25 -3.25 45.14
C GLY A 99 -51.51 -2.82 44.41
N TYR A 100 -52.63 -3.41 44.79
CA TYR A 100 -53.92 -3.14 44.20
C TYR A 100 -54.95 -2.84 45.29
N VAL A 101 -55.80 -1.85 45.03
CA VAL A 101 -57.07 -1.66 45.76
C VAL A 101 -58.18 -2.20 44.88
N CYS A 102 -58.80 -3.30 45.29
CA CYS A 102 -59.89 -3.92 44.54
C CYS A 102 -61.22 -3.55 45.20
N VAL A 103 -62.07 -2.86 44.44
CA VAL A 103 -63.36 -2.32 44.89
C VAL A 103 -64.48 -3.05 44.17
N THR A 104 -65.53 -3.41 44.91
CA THR A 104 -66.76 -3.98 44.37
C THR A 104 -67.94 -3.13 44.78
N ASN A 105 -68.79 -2.77 43.82
CA ASN A 105 -70.06 -2.13 44.08
C ASN A 105 -71.11 -3.19 44.45
N GLY A 106 -71.47 -3.26 45.73
CA GLY A 106 -72.39 -4.28 46.25
C GLY A 106 -73.87 -3.89 46.22
N GLY A 107 -74.22 -2.67 45.77
CA GLY A 107 -75.60 -2.19 45.74
C GLY A 107 -76.17 -2.05 44.32
N ASP A 108 -77.42 -1.58 44.25
CA ASP A 108 -78.22 -1.57 43.01
C ASP A 108 -78.08 -0.30 42.16
N ARG A 109 -77.13 0.58 42.49
CA ARG A 109 -76.86 1.82 41.74
C ARG A 109 -75.38 1.98 41.45
N ALA A 110 -75.05 2.56 40.30
CA ALA A 110 -73.68 2.90 39.95
C ALA A 110 -73.06 3.86 40.98
N THR A 111 -71.75 3.77 41.20
CA THR A 111 -71.04 4.64 42.15
C THR A 111 -70.92 6.08 41.65
N GLU A 112 -71.02 7.05 42.54
CA GLU A 112 -70.78 8.48 42.23
C GLU A 112 -69.56 9.02 42.97
N ASN A 113 -68.65 9.67 42.23
CA ASN A 113 -67.41 10.25 42.72
C ASN A 113 -66.55 9.24 43.50
N LEU A 114 -66.31 8.07 42.89
CA LEU A 114 -65.41 7.07 43.46
C LEU A 114 -64.02 7.70 43.62
N ALA A 115 -63.52 7.70 44.84
CA ALA A 115 -62.18 8.16 45.18
C ALA A 115 -61.51 7.16 46.10
N ILE A 116 -60.21 6.95 45.90
CA ILE A 116 -59.39 6.06 46.69
C ILE A 116 -58.16 6.82 47.14
N ASN A 117 -57.98 6.96 48.45
CA ASN A 117 -56.78 7.55 49.03
C ASN A 117 -56.08 6.55 49.94
N LEU A 118 -54.77 6.40 49.76
CA LEU A 118 -53.95 5.45 50.47
C LEU A 118 -53.18 6.12 51.61
N ASP A 119 -53.31 5.54 52.79
CA ASP A 119 -52.47 5.84 53.95
C ASP A 119 -51.48 4.69 54.19
N VAL A 120 -50.22 5.03 54.47
CA VAL A 120 -49.20 4.04 54.87
C VAL A 120 -48.77 4.33 56.30
N TYR A 121 -48.75 3.30 57.13
CA TYR A 121 -48.38 3.36 58.53
C TYR A 121 -47.19 2.48 58.86
N VAL A 122 -46.46 2.87 59.90
CA VAL A 122 -45.47 2.04 60.60
C VAL A 122 -45.84 1.94 62.08
N LYS A 123 -45.32 0.92 62.76
CA LYS A 123 -45.53 0.75 64.20
C LYS A 123 -44.79 1.81 65.02
N ASP A 124 -45.43 2.31 66.07
CA ASP A 124 -44.80 3.11 67.12
C ASP A 124 -44.01 2.25 68.11
N THR A 125 -43.41 2.88 69.13
CA THR A 125 -42.65 2.19 70.19
C THR A 125 -43.49 1.26 71.06
N THR A 126 -44.82 1.38 71.00
CA THR A 126 -45.77 0.51 71.72
C THR A 126 -46.30 -0.64 70.85
N GLY A 127 -45.89 -0.69 69.58
CA GLY A 127 -46.32 -1.71 68.60
C GLY A 127 -47.62 -1.37 67.87
N GLY A 128 -48.19 -0.18 68.11
CA GLY A 128 -49.43 0.30 67.47
C GLY A 128 -49.18 0.93 66.11
N TRP A 129 -50.10 0.74 65.15
CA TRP A 129 -50.06 1.35 63.82
C TRP A 129 -50.51 2.82 63.84
N THR A 130 -49.77 3.68 64.54
CA THR A 130 -50.18 5.07 64.81
C THR A 130 -49.35 6.10 64.03
N ILE A 131 -48.16 5.72 63.55
CA ILE A 131 -47.28 6.61 62.78
C ILE A 131 -47.63 6.51 61.30
N ARG A 132 -48.34 7.52 60.79
CA ARG A 132 -48.68 7.64 59.36
C ARG A 132 -47.55 8.33 58.61
N ILE A 133 -46.96 7.62 57.65
CA ILE A 133 -45.79 8.06 56.87
C ILE A 133 -46.15 8.52 55.46
N ILE A 134 -47.25 8.02 54.92
CA ILE A 134 -47.91 8.54 53.73
C ILE A 134 -49.34 8.83 54.14
N ASN A 135 -49.82 10.02 53.81
CA ASN A 135 -51.15 10.49 54.13
C ASN A 135 -51.90 10.84 52.85
N ASP A 136 -53.09 10.27 52.69
CA ASP A 136 -54.05 10.65 51.65
C ASP A 136 -53.47 10.58 50.22
N TYR A 137 -52.65 9.57 49.92
CA TYR A 137 -52.06 9.41 48.59
C TYR A 137 -53.13 9.01 47.57
N PRO A 138 -53.43 9.83 46.55
CA PRO A 138 -54.50 9.54 45.62
C PRO A 138 -54.13 8.38 44.71
N VAL A 139 -54.98 7.36 44.67
CA VAL A 139 -54.85 6.24 43.72
C VAL A 139 -55.62 6.60 42.44
N ASP A 140 -55.00 6.36 41.29
CA ASP A 140 -55.63 6.67 40.00
C ASP A 140 -56.81 5.75 39.72
N VAL A 141 -58.01 6.33 39.70
CA VAL A 141 -59.28 5.63 39.40
C VAL A 141 -59.75 5.85 37.96
N SER A 142 -59.01 6.60 37.14
CA SER A 142 -59.43 7.00 35.80
C SER A 142 -59.70 5.84 34.84
N GLY A 143 -59.03 4.69 35.07
CA GLY A 143 -59.28 3.46 34.32
C GLY A 143 -60.71 2.93 34.48
N LYS A 144 -61.36 3.24 35.62
CA LYS A 144 -62.77 2.91 35.87
C LYS A 144 -63.37 3.78 36.99
N PRO A 145 -63.80 5.01 36.69
CA PRO A 145 -64.24 5.96 37.73
C PRO A 145 -65.66 5.70 38.24
N ILE A 146 -66.44 4.85 37.55
CA ILE A 146 -67.80 4.45 37.91
C ILE A 146 -67.85 2.92 37.86
N LEU A 147 -68.34 2.31 38.94
CA LEU A 147 -68.63 0.88 39.01
C LEU A 147 -70.15 0.67 38.99
N ASP A 148 -70.65 -0.09 38.03
CA ASP A 148 -72.05 -0.50 37.95
C ASP A 148 -72.42 -1.50 39.05
N PRO A 149 -73.73 -1.76 39.31
CA PRO A 149 -74.17 -2.75 40.29
C PRO A 149 -73.51 -4.12 40.10
N GLY A 150 -72.89 -4.65 41.16
CA GLY A 150 -72.18 -5.94 41.17
C GLY A 150 -70.79 -5.91 40.52
N GLU A 151 -70.34 -4.76 40.00
CA GLU A 151 -69.09 -4.66 39.27
C GLU A 151 -67.88 -4.52 40.21
N SER A 152 -66.77 -5.16 39.82
CA SER A 152 -65.48 -5.08 40.52
C SER A 152 -64.37 -4.54 39.62
N TYR A 153 -63.43 -3.82 40.22
CA TYR A 153 -62.19 -3.38 39.54
C TYR A 153 -61.04 -3.21 40.53
N CYS A 154 -59.81 -3.48 40.07
CA CYS A 154 -58.59 -3.36 40.85
C CYS A 154 -57.74 -2.21 40.32
N TYR A 155 -57.47 -1.23 41.18
CA TYR A 155 -56.68 -0.05 40.87
C TYR A 155 -55.26 -0.25 41.39
N TYR A 156 -54.28 -0.19 40.48
CA TYR A 156 -52.87 -0.29 40.83
C TYR A 156 -52.39 0.98 41.52
N TYR A 157 -51.55 0.83 42.54
CA TYR A 157 -50.85 1.95 43.17
C TYR A 157 -49.38 1.61 43.36
N LYS A 158 -48.54 2.65 43.35
CA LYS A 158 -47.13 2.58 43.72
C LYS A 158 -46.73 3.88 44.41
N VAL A 159 -46.34 3.77 45.67
CA VAL A 159 -45.97 4.92 46.49
C VAL A 159 -44.55 4.78 47.01
N GLU A 160 -43.74 5.82 46.82
CA GLU A 160 -42.38 5.86 47.35
C GLU A 160 -42.38 6.08 48.86
N ILE A 161 -41.51 5.35 49.56
CA ILE A 161 -41.33 5.44 51.00
C ILE A 161 -40.06 6.25 51.29
N PRO A 162 -40.14 7.31 52.11
CA PRO A 162 -38.96 8.04 52.53
C PRO A 162 -37.97 7.11 53.25
N ASN A 163 -36.69 7.14 52.85
CA ASN A 163 -35.63 6.25 53.34
C ASN A 163 -35.58 6.13 54.88
N TYR A 164 -35.82 7.23 55.60
CA TYR A 164 -35.86 7.26 57.07
C TYR A 164 -36.80 6.19 57.67
N TYR A 165 -37.96 5.97 57.06
CA TYR A 165 -38.96 5.01 57.54
C TYR A 165 -38.68 3.57 57.08
N TRP A 166 -37.76 3.36 56.13
CA TRP A 166 -37.41 2.02 55.67
C TRP A 166 -36.70 1.17 56.74
N SER A 167 -36.18 1.78 57.80
CA SER A 167 -35.66 1.04 58.96
C SER A 167 -36.74 0.24 59.71
N LYS A 168 -38.03 0.57 59.57
CA LYS A 168 -39.14 -0.09 60.27
C LYS A 168 -39.50 -1.42 59.65
N GLU A 169 -39.67 -2.49 60.44
CA GLU A 169 -39.74 -3.88 59.95
C GLU A 169 -40.96 -4.20 59.07
N GLU A 170 -42.10 -3.55 59.33
CA GLU A 170 -43.36 -3.80 58.62
C GLU A 170 -44.07 -2.50 58.29
N PHE A 171 -44.84 -2.53 57.21
CA PHE A 171 -45.72 -1.44 56.79
C PHE A 171 -47.17 -1.90 56.76
N LYS A 172 -48.09 -0.99 57.07
CA LYS A 172 -49.53 -1.20 56.90
C LYS A 172 -50.07 -0.22 55.87
N ALA A 173 -50.63 -0.74 54.79
CA ALA A 173 -51.34 0.04 53.79
C ALA A 173 -52.83 0.02 54.13
N THR A 174 -53.47 1.19 54.19
CA THR A 174 -54.92 1.35 54.40
C THR A 174 -55.47 2.17 53.25
N ALA A 175 -56.42 1.62 52.50
CA ALA A 175 -57.06 2.32 51.40
C ALA A 175 -58.41 2.86 51.86
N ASN A 176 -58.60 4.17 51.87
CA ASN A 176 -59.88 4.81 52.15
C ASN A 176 -60.65 4.92 50.82
N VAL A 177 -61.61 4.04 50.62
CA VAL A 177 -62.45 4.02 49.41
C VAL A 177 -63.74 4.76 49.72
N THR A 178 -64.05 5.79 48.96
CA THR A 178 -65.23 6.63 49.21
C THR A 178 -66.04 6.84 47.94
N ILE A 179 -67.35 6.95 48.12
CA ILE A 179 -68.32 7.43 47.13
C ILE A 179 -69.23 8.44 47.82
N THR A 180 -69.89 9.29 47.04
CA THR A 180 -70.82 10.30 47.56
C THR A 180 -72.26 9.82 47.63
N ASN A 181 -72.58 8.70 46.98
CA ASN A 181 -73.92 8.09 47.01
C ASN A 181 -73.98 6.81 47.86
N HIS A 182 -73.18 6.72 48.94
CA HIS A 182 -73.24 5.57 49.86
C HIS A 182 -74.57 5.52 50.63
N SER A 183 -75.14 4.32 50.75
CA SER A 183 -76.35 4.06 51.53
C SER A 183 -76.13 4.42 53.00
N GLY A 184 -76.99 5.28 53.56
CA GLY A 184 -76.86 5.79 54.93
C GLY A 184 -75.97 7.02 55.10
N ARG A 185 -75.28 7.50 54.04
CA ARG A 185 -74.43 8.72 54.07
C ARG A 185 -74.41 9.44 52.72
N LEU A 186 -75.58 9.85 52.24
CA LEU A 186 -75.73 10.50 50.94
C LEU A 186 -75.13 11.91 50.92
N GLY A 187 -74.46 12.28 49.84
CA GLY A 187 -73.84 13.57 49.62
C GLY A 187 -72.53 13.79 50.38
N THR A 188 -72.09 12.85 51.23
CA THR A 188 -70.83 12.92 51.98
C THR A 188 -69.94 11.75 51.57
N PRO A 189 -68.67 11.97 51.19
CA PRO A 189 -67.74 10.88 50.88
C PRO A 189 -67.69 9.84 52.00
N PHE A 190 -68.03 8.60 51.69
CA PHE A 190 -68.07 7.51 52.65
C PHE A 190 -67.87 6.14 51.98
N GLY A 191 -67.25 5.21 52.69
CA GLY A 191 -67.06 3.83 52.24
C GLY A 191 -66.05 3.08 53.13
N PRO A 192 -65.62 1.87 52.72
CA PRO A 192 -64.76 1.02 53.51
C PRO A 192 -63.30 1.50 53.52
N SER A 193 -62.59 1.17 54.60
CA SER A 193 -61.15 1.42 54.77
C SER A 193 -60.38 0.11 54.98
N PRO A 194 -60.31 -0.81 53.99
CA PRO A 194 -59.54 -2.05 54.13
C PRO A 194 -58.07 -1.75 54.37
N SER A 195 -57.41 -2.65 55.10
CA SER A 195 -55.97 -2.53 55.35
C SER A 195 -55.28 -3.88 55.29
N THR A 196 -54.01 -3.87 54.90
CA THR A 196 -53.14 -5.04 54.90
C THR A 196 -51.75 -4.66 55.39
N THR A 197 -51.02 -5.64 55.93
CA THR A 197 -49.61 -5.50 56.30
C THR A 197 -48.73 -6.14 55.24
N THR A 198 -47.51 -5.63 55.06
CA THR A 198 -46.50 -6.22 54.19
C THR A 198 -45.14 -6.23 54.87
N SER A 199 -44.43 -7.33 54.68
CA SER A 199 -43.00 -7.44 54.98
C SER A 199 -42.18 -6.91 53.80
N LYS A 200 -40.92 -6.54 54.07
CA LYS A 200 -39.99 -6.04 53.05
C LYS A 200 -39.49 -7.16 52.17
N THR A 201 -39.33 -6.88 50.89
CA THR A 201 -38.64 -7.73 49.94
C THR A 201 -37.59 -6.91 49.20
N SER A 202 -36.42 -7.50 48.96
CA SER A 202 -35.37 -6.89 48.16
C SER A 202 -35.44 -7.38 46.72
N MET A 203 -35.28 -6.47 45.77
CA MET A 203 -35.20 -6.76 44.35
C MET A 203 -34.01 -6.05 43.72
N ILE A 204 -33.40 -6.70 42.73
CA ILE A 204 -32.31 -6.15 41.93
C ILE A 204 -32.79 -6.03 40.48
N GLN A 205 -32.54 -4.89 39.85
CA GLN A 205 -32.79 -4.66 38.43
C GLN A 205 -31.49 -4.28 37.72
N GLY A 206 -31.23 -4.91 36.57
CA GLY A 206 -29.96 -4.76 35.86
C GLY A 206 -28.88 -5.70 36.41
N TYR A 207 -27.64 -5.42 36.02
CA TYR A 207 -26.49 -6.28 36.33
C TYR A 207 -25.51 -5.54 37.24
N ASP A 208 -25.20 -6.13 38.39
CA ASP A 208 -24.24 -5.56 39.35
C ASP A 208 -22.81 -5.58 38.79
N CYS A 209 -22.49 -6.57 37.96
CA CYS A 209 -21.23 -6.69 37.24
C CYS A 209 -21.47 -6.88 35.74
N VAL A 210 -20.53 -6.41 34.93
CA VAL A 210 -20.57 -6.51 33.47
C VAL A 210 -19.27 -7.07 32.92
N ASP A 211 -19.40 -7.76 31.79
CA ASP A 211 -18.30 -8.19 30.95
C ASP A 211 -18.28 -7.32 29.70
N VAL A 212 -17.09 -6.92 29.28
CA VAL A 212 -16.84 -6.09 28.10
C VAL A 212 -16.01 -6.91 27.12
N ALA A 213 -16.51 -7.06 25.90
CA ALA A 213 -15.80 -7.71 24.80
C ALA A 213 -15.44 -6.68 23.72
N ASP A 214 -14.23 -6.76 23.19
CA ASP A 214 -13.69 -5.83 22.19
C ASP A 214 -13.28 -6.57 20.92
N THR A 215 -13.61 -6.01 19.75
CA THR A 215 -13.32 -6.64 18.45
C THR A 215 -11.83 -6.78 18.15
N ASN A 216 -10.94 -6.08 18.85
CA ASN A 216 -9.49 -6.31 18.78
C ASN A 216 -9.01 -7.49 19.64
N GLY A 217 -9.93 -8.30 20.19
CA GLY A 217 -9.62 -9.54 20.92
C GLY A 217 -9.39 -9.37 22.42
N TYR A 218 -9.71 -8.20 22.97
CA TYR A 218 -9.62 -7.94 24.40
C TYR A 218 -10.96 -8.15 25.11
N SER A 219 -10.89 -8.54 26.38
CA SER A 219 -12.06 -8.70 27.22
C SER A 219 -11.75 -8.38 28.68
N TRP A 220 -12.71 -7.77 29.37
CA TRP A 220 -12.59 -7.41 30.78
C TRP A 220 -13.89 -7.64 31.53
N SER A 221 -13.81 -7.75 32.85
CA SER A 221 -14.98 -7.83 33.74
C SER A 221 -14.83 -6.80 34.86
N THR A 222 -15.94 -6.18 35.27
CA THR A 222 -15.95 -5.24 36.39
C THR A 222 -17.29 -5.21 37.09
N CYS A 223 -17.28 -4.91 38.38
CA CYS A 223 -18.48 -4.60 39.18
C CYS A 223 -18.58 -3.12 39.52
N ASP A 224 -17.60 -2.30 39.10
CA ASP A 224 -17.54 -0.86 39.33
C ASP A 224 -17.20 -0.12 38.03
N SER A 225 -17.40 1.20 38.02
CA SER A 225 -16.91 2.04 36.91
C SER A 225 -15.41 1.83 36.72
N LYS A 226 -14.99 1.56 35.48
CA LYS A 226 -13.61 1.21 35.17
C LYS A 226 -13.21 1.68 33.78
N SER A 227 -11.93 2.00 33.62
CA SER A 227 -11.31 2.31 32.34
C SER A 227 -10.10 1.40 32.12
N TRP A 228 -9.95 0.90 30.91
CA TRP A 228 -8.84 0.06 30.46
C TRP A 228 -8.19 0.68 29.21
N THR A 229 -6.86 0.63 29.17
CA THR A 229 -6.08 1.03 28.00
C THR A 229 -5.32 -0.16 27.43
N TYR A 230 -5.15 -0.19 26.11
CA TYR A 230 -4.35 -1.18 25.41
C TYR A 230 -3.86 -0.62 24.07
N VAL A 231 -2.76 -1.18 23.57
CA VAL A 231 -2.10 -0.72 22.35
C VAL A 231 -2.24 -1.77 21.24
N ILE A 232 -2.55 -1.31 20.03
CA ILE A 232 -2.47 -2.10 18.80
C ILE A 232 -1.36 -1.54 17.92
N THR A 233 -0.52 -2.43 17.39
CA THR A 233 0.47 -2.10 16.36
C THR A 233 -0.13 -2.39 14.99
N PHE A 234 -0.11 -1.39 14.12
CA PHE A 234 -0.42 -1.50 12.71
C PHE A 234 0.88 -1.68 11.94
N GLU A 235 0.87 -2.58 10.97
CA GLU A 235 2.01 -2.88 10.09
C GLU A 235 1.67 -2.50 8.66
N TYR A 236 2.68 -2.02 7.94
CA TYR A 236 2.60 -1.72 6.53
C TYR A 236 2.31 -3.01 5.75
N ASP A 237 1.21 -3.02 5.02
CA ASP A 237 0.71 -4.15 4.25
C ASP A 237 0.26 -3.65 2.86
N PRO A 238 1.11 -3.81 1.83
CA PRO A 238 0.81 -3.43 0.45
C PRO A 238 -0.50 -4.02 -0.08
N SER A 239 -0.93 -5.18 0.44
CA SER A 239 -2.14 -5.85 -0.04
C SER A 239 -3.43 -5.11 0.33
N LYS A 240 -3.38 -4.21 1.32
CA LYS A 240 -4.52 -3.40 1.76
C LYS A 240 -4.68 -2.09 0.97
N GLY A 241 -3.81 -1.83 -0.01
CA GLY A 241 -3.86 -0.62 -0.85
C GLY A 241 -3.34 0.64 -0.15
N GLU A 242 -3.54 1.81 -0.77
CA GLU A 242 -3.06 3.11 -0.27
C GLU A 242 -3.72 3.55 1.05
N SER A 243 -4.94 3.08 1.32
CA SER A 243 -5.59 3.31 2.60
C SER A 243 -6.65 2.27 2.96
N TYR A 244 -6.88 2.09 4.25
CA TYR A 244 -7.97 1.26 4.77
C TYR A 244 -8.48 1.75 6.12
N LYS A 245 -9.69 1.29 6.50
CA LYS A 245 -10.32 1.63 7.78
C LYS A 245 -10.25 0.47 8.75
N HIS A 246 -9.75 0.74 9.96
CA HIS A 246 -9.78 -0.20 11.08
C HIS A 246 -10.91 0.18 12.05
N ASN A 247 -12.01 -0.57 11.99
CA ASN A 247 -13.15 -0.38 12.88
C ASN A 247 -12.98 -1.23 14.13
N ASN A 248 -13.10 -0.60 15.31
CA ASN A 248 -13.00 -1.30 16.58
C ASN A 248 -14.19 -0.98 17.48
N THR A 249 -14.86 -1.99 18.02
CA THR A 249 -16.07 -1.88 18.85
C THR A 249 -15.90 -2.65 20.16
N ALA A 250 -16.18 -1.96 21.28
CA ALA A 250 -16.31 -2.56 22.59
C ALA A 250 -17.80 -2.70 22.95
N THR A 251 -18.19 -3.82 23.55
CA THR A 251 -19.60 -4.15 23.85
C THR A 251 -19.72 -4.69 25.27
N ILE A 252 -20.68 -4.16 26.04
CA ILE A 252 -21.13 -4.78 27.29
C ILE A 252 -21.99 -5.99 26.94
N VAL A 253 -21.53 -7.18 27.31
CA VAL A 253 -22.14 -8.46 26.90
C VAL A 253 -23.56 -8.62 27.44
N GLN A 254 -23.84 -8.13 28.65
CA GLN A 254 -25.14 -8.31 29.31
C GLN A 254 -26.24 -7.37 28.79
N THR A 255 -25.86 -6.23 28.21
CA THR A 255 -26.80 -5.17 27.82
C THR A 255 -26.79 -4.87 26.33
N ASP A 256 -25.87 -5.48 25.56
CA ASP A 256 -25.58 -5.21 24.14
C ASP A 256 -25.22 -3.75 23.85
N GLN A 257 -24.95 -2.94 24.88
CA GLN A 257 -24.53 -1.57 24.71
C GLN A 257 -23.08 -1.53 24.19
N SER A 258 -22.82 -0.75 23.17
CA SER A 258 -21.50 -0.72 22.51
C SER A 258 -21.01 0.69 22.20
N ALA A 259 -19.69 0.85 22.16
CA ALA A 259 -19.03 2.05 21.66
C ALA A 259 -17.93 1.68 20.66
N SER A 260 -17.78 2.47 19.60
CA SER A 260 -16.85 2.18 18.49
C SER A 260 -15.92 3.36 18.22
N TRP A 261 -14.72 3.04 17.75
CA TRP A 261 -13.75 4.00 17.22
C TRP A 261 -13.20 3.48 15.89
N THR A 262 -12.96 4.37 14.94
CA THR A 262 -12.39 4.03 13.63
C THR A 262 -11.07 4.75 13.44
N VAL A 263 -10.04 4.02 13.01
CA VAL A 263 -8.75 4.58 12.58
C VAL A 263 -8.66 4.45 11.06
N GLU A 264 -8.36 5.54 10.38
CA GLU A 264 -8.00 5.53 8.96
C GLU A 264 -6.48 5.36 8.82
N VAL A 265 -6.06 4.34 8.07
CA VAL A 265 -4.65 3.98 7.89
C VAL A 265 -4.25 4.37 6.48
N TYR A 266 -3.23 5.21 6.34
CA TYR A 266 -2.64 5.61 5.06
C TYR A 266 -1.28 4.93 4.87
N GLN A 267 -1.01 4.46 3.65
CA GLN A 267 0.19 3.72 3.29
C GLN A 267 0.87 4.37 2.09
N GLU A 268 2.06 4.92 2.31
CA GLU A 268 2.89 5.48 1.26
C GLU A 268 3.69 4.37 0.57
N PHE A 269 3.46 4.23 -0.73
CA PHE A 269 4.31 3.42 -1.60
C PHE A 269 5.49 4.26 -2.06
N GLU A 270 6.71 3.75 -1.86
CA GLU A 270 7.88 4.33 -2.50
C GLU A 270 7.80 4.00 -4.00
N VAL A 271 7.42 4.99 -4.82
CA VAL A 271 7.40 4.86 -6.27
C VAL A 271 8.82 5.12 -6.77
N VAL A 272 9.61 4.06 -6.91
CA VAL A 272 10.95 4.18 -7.51
C VAL A 272 10.77 4.53 -8.99
N GLN A 273 11.12 5.75 -9.40
CA GLN A 273 11.15 6.09 -10.82
C GLN A 273 12.42 5.54 -11.46
N TYR A 274 12.23 4.55 -12.33
CA TYR A 274 13.32 3.98 -13.13
C TYR A 274 13.99 5.07 -13.96
N ALA A 275 15.30 4.91 -14.12
CA ALA A 275 16.10 5.68 -15.06
C ALA A 275 16.30 4.86 -16.34
N THR A 276 16.67 5.53 -17.43
CA THR A 276 16.94 4.88 -18.71
C THR A 276 18.40 5.06 -19.09
N ILE A 277 19.08 3.97 -19.48
CA ILE A 277 20.40 4.02 -20.12
C ILE A 277 20.23 3.66 -21.58
N SER A 278 20.75 4.46 -22.51
CA SER A 278 20.62 4.22 -23.95
C SER A 278 21.88 4.58 -24.74
N GLY A 279 21.96 4.05 -25.95
CA GLY A 279 23.03 4.35 -26.91
C GLY A 279 22.74 3.71 -28.26
N VAL A 280 23.64 3.94 -29.22
CA VAL A 280 23.58 3.39 -30.59
C VAL A 280 24.80 2.50 -30.83
N VAL A 281 24.60 1.40 -31.54
CA VAL A 281 25.70 0.58 -32.05
C VAL A 281 25.83 0.89 -33.54
N PHE A 282 27.02 1.25 -34.04
CA PHE A 282 27.16 1.78 -35.41
C PHE A 282 28.47 1.40 -36.10
N TRP A 283 28.45 1.42 -37.43
CA TRP A 283 29.64 1.41 -38.28
C TRP A 283 30.19 2.83 -38.38
N ASP A 284 31.37 3.01 -37.78
CA ASP A 284 32.11 4.27 -37.75
C ASP A 284 32.92 4.42 -39.04
N ASN A 285 32.39 5.19 -39.99
CA ASN A 285 32.96 5.31 -41.34
C ASN A 285 34.13 6.29 -41.41
N ASN A 286 34.25 7.20 -40.45
CA ASN A 286 35.32 8.20 -40.40
C ASN A 286 36.37 7.91 -39.29
N TYR A 287 36.12 6.88 -38.48
CA TYR A 287 37.00 6.31 -37.46
C TYR A 287 37.25 7.23 -36.26
N ASN A 288 36.34 8.19 -36.02
CA ASN A 288 36.51 9.20 -34.99
C ASN A 288 35.92 8.79 -33.62
N GLY A 289 35.22 7.66 -33.55
CA GLY A 289 34.58 7.17 -32.33
C GLY A 289 33.35 7.98 -31.90
N LEU A 290 32.73 8.72 -32.82
CA LEU A 290 31.47 9.45 -32.61
C LEU A 290 30.44 8.94 -33.62
N TYR A 291 29.16 9.01 -33.26
CA TYR A 291 28.07 8.65 -34.17
C TYR A 291 27.64 9.87 -34.98
N ASP A 292 28.05 9.92 -36.25
CA ASP A 292 27.99 11.11 -37.10
C ASP A 292 27.08 10.94 -38.32
N GLU A 293 26.88 12.03 -39.07
CA GLU A 293 26.26 11.97 -40.39
C GLU A 293 27.08 11.07 -41.33
N GLY A 294 26.44 10.01 -41.82
CA GLY A 294 27.05 9.03 -42.72
C GLY A 294 27.39 7.70 -42.03
N ASP A 295 27.38 7.63 -40.71
CA ASP A 295 27.49 6.37 -39.97
C ASP A 295 26.18 5.59 -40.03
N LYS A 296 26.30 4.26 -40.00
CA LYS A 296 25.14 3.36 -40.13
C LYS A 296 24.93 2.59 -38.83
N PRO A 297 23.70 2.55 -38.27
CA PRO A 297 23.41 1.73 -37.12
C PRO A 297 23.55 0.23 -37.47
N ILE A 298 24.01 -0.55 -36.49
CA ILE A 298 24.15 -2.01 -36.56
C ILE A 298 23.07 -2.63 -35.68
N SER A 299 22.14 -3.36 -36.29
CA SER A 299 21.11 -4.10 -35.56
C SER A 299 21.57 -5.52 -35.18
N GLY A 300 21.01 -6.05 -34.09
CA GLY A 300 21.21 -7.42 -33.62
C GLY A 300 22.45 -7.61 -32.76
N VAL A 301 23.13 -6.53 -32.34
CA VAL A 301 24.33 -6.63 -31.50
C VAL A 301 23.90 -6.72 -30.04
N ALA A 302 24.36 -7.76 -29.35
CA ALA A 302 24.06 -7.94 -27.93
C ALA A 302 24.79 -6.88 -27.08
N VAL A 303 24.04 -6.26 -26.17
CA VAL A 303 24.53 -5.33 -25.16
C VAL A 303 24.15 -5.89 -23.79
N ASP A 304 25.13 -6.17 -22.96
CA ASP A 304 24.94 -6.72 -21.61
C ASP A 304 24.99 -5.61 -20.56
N LEU A 305 24.14 -5.73 -19.56
CA LEU A 305 24.05 -4.82 -18.42
C LEU A 305 24.49 -5.55 -17.15
N TYR A 306 25.43 -4.95 -16.42
CA TYR A 306 25.86 -5.40 -15.10
C TYR A 306 25.64 -4.28 -14.08
N ARG A 307 25.24 -4.63 -12.85
CA ARG A 307 25.09 -3.72 -11.72
C ARG A 307 26.22 -3.92 -10.72
N TYR A 308 26.81 -2.84 -10.24
CA TYR A 308 27.80 -2.91 -9.18
C TYR A 308 27.13 -3.23 -7.84
N ASN A 309 27.65 -4.23 -7.13
CA ASN A 309 27.19 -4.60 -5.81
C ASN A 309 28.25 -4.17 -4.78
N GLU A 310 27.99 -3.08 -4.07
CA GLU A 310 28.92 -2.51 -3.08
C GLU A 310 29.23 -3.47 -1.93
N THR A 311 28.28 -4.31 -1.53
CA THR A 311 28.47 -5.27 -0.44
C THR A 311 29.51 -6.34 -0.79
N THR A 312 29.52 -6.78 -2.05
CA THR A 312 30.45 -7.82 -2.54
C THR A 312 31.67 -7.24 -3.26
N GLY A 313 31.65 -5.95 -3.61
CA GLY A 313 32.67 -5.29 -4.44
C GLY A 313 32.72 -5.80 -5.89
N GLY A 314 31.67 -6.48 -6.36
CA GLY A 314 31.63 -7.20 -7.63
C GLY A 314 30.53 -6.73 -8.58
N TRP A 315 30.64 -7.16 -9.84
CA TRP A 315 29.63 -6.93 -10.88
C TRP A 315 28.64 -8.10 -10.93
N VAL A 316 27.34 -7.79 -10.87
CA VAL A 316 26.26 -8.76 -11.01
C VAL A 316 25.60 -8.56 -12.36
N TYR A 317 25.45 -9.64 -13.14
CA TYR A 317 24.71 -9.59 -14.40
C TYR A 317 23.24 -9.28 -14.14
N VAL A 318 22.67 -8.33 -14.89
CA VAL A 318 21.29 -7.86 -14.74
C VAL A 318 20.44 -8.34 -15.91
N ASN A 319 20.83 -7.98 -17.12
CA ASN A 319 20.05 -8.24 -18.33
C ASN A 319 20.92 -8.12 -19.59
N THR A 320 20.38 -8.53 -20.74
CA THR A 320 20.93 -8.27 -22.07
C THR A 320 19.83 -7.70 -22.96
N THR A 321 20.21 -6.83 -23.89
CA THR A 321 19.34 -6.30 -24.95
C THR A 321 20.07 -6.39 -26.29
N TYR A 322 19.38 -6.13 -27.39
CA TYR A 322 19.95 -6.13 -28.72
C TYR A 322 19.71 -4.78 -29.40
N SER A 323 20.72 -4.27 -30.08
CA SER A 323 20.60 -3.02 -30.83
C SER A 323 19.63 -3.16 -32.02
N ASP A 324 18.95 -2.08 -32.36
CA ASP A 324 18.14 -1.95 -33.57
C ASP A 324 18.53 -0.69 -34.37
N GLU A 325 17.69 -0.31 -35.35
CA GLU A 325 17.92 0.89 -36.16
C GLU A 325 17.87 2.21 -35.35
N TYR A 326 17.29 2.17 -34.16
CA TYR A 326 17.17 3.29 -33.22
C TYR A 326 18.16 3.19 -32.04
N GLY A 327 18.88 2.07 -31.91
CA GLY A 327 19.89 1.85 -30.87
C GLY A 327 19.46 0.80 -29.85
N TYR A 328 19.78 1.01 -28.58
CA TYR A 328 19.41 0.12 -27.48
C TYR A 328 19.06 0.93 -26.23
N TYR A 329 18.30 0.34 -25.31
CA TYR A 329 18.02 0.95 -24.01
C TYR A 329 17.81 -0.08 -22.90
N PHE A 330 17.95 0.37 -21.65
CA PHE A 330 17.63 -0.35 -20.42
C PHE A 330 16.88 0.56 -19.46
N ASP A 331 15.79 0.06 -18.87
CA ASP A 331 15.18 0.68 -17.69
C ASP A 331 15.80 0.08 -16.43
N VAL A 332 16.34 0.94 -15.56
CA VAL A 332 17.20 0.54 -14.43
C VAL A 332 16.81 1.25 -13.14
N GLU A 333 16.99 0.56 -12.02
CA GLU A 333 16.81 1.13 -10.68
C GLU A 333 17.88 2.21 -10.43
N PRO A 334 17.50 3.39 -9.90
CA PRO A 334 18.44 4.43 -9.53
C PRO A 334 19.24 4.09 -8.28
N GLY A 335 20.31 4.85 -8.02
CA GLY A 335 21.19 4.67 -6.86
C GLY A 335 22.30 3.65 -7.04
N TYR A 336 22.47 3.10 -8.25
CA TYR A 336 23.50 2.12 -8.57
C TYR A 336 24.41 2.59 -9.70
N ILE A 337 25.62 2.01 -9.73
CA ILE A 337 26.52 2.12 -10.87
C ILE A 337 26.30 0.91 -11.79
N TYR A 338 26.02 1.16 -13.06
CA TYR A 338 25.86 0.14 -14.07
C TYR A 338 27.06 0.12 -15.03
N LYS A 339 27.40 -1.08 -15.51
CA LYS A 339 28.38 -1.31 -16.56
C LYS A 339 27.67 -1.88 -17.78
N VAL A 340 27.70 -1.13 -18.87
CA VAL A 340 27.10 -1.50 -20.17
C VAL A 340 28.19 -2.04 -21.07
N VAL A 341 28.06 -3.25 -21.59
CA VAL A 341 29.11 -3.95 -22.36
C VAL A 341 28.56 -4.40 -23.70
N VAL A 342 29.21 -4.01 -24.79
CA VAL A 342 28.82 -4.44 -26.13
C VAL A 342 29.55 -5.70 -26.56
N SER A 343 28.86 -6.59 -27.26
CA SER A 343 29.48 -7.72 -27.97
C SER A 343 30.02 -7.26 -29.32
N THR A 344 31.07 -7.91 -29.83
CA THR A 344 31.53 -7.63 -31.19
C THR A 344 30.47 -8.04 -32.22
N PRO A 345 30.07 -7.17 -33.16
CA PRO A 345 29.09 -7.51 -34.18
C PRO A 345 29.65 -8.57 -35.14
N THR A 346 28.77 -9.25 -35.84
CA THR A 346 29.15 -10.18 -36.91
C THR A 346 28.88 -9.57 -38.27
N CYS A 347 29.86 -9.60 -39.17
CA CYS A 347 29.67 -9.16 -40.56
C CYS A 347 30.49 -10.08 -41.47
N GLY A 348 29.82 -10.82 -42.35
CA GLY A 348 30.46 -11.79 -43.26
C GLY A 348 31.37 -11.13 -44.29
N SER A 349 31.24 -9.82 -44.47
CA SER A 349 32.11 -8.99 -45.29
C SER A 349 33.31 -8.43 -44.52
N CYS A 350 33.58 -8.81 -43.27
CA CYS A 350 34.78 -8.34 -42.55
C CYS A 350 35.70 -9.52 -42.24
N ASP A 351 37.00 -9.34 -42.45
CA ASP A 351 38.02 -10.28 -41.95
C ASP A 351 38.36 -10.00 -40.49
N LYS A 352 38.23 -8.74 -40.06
CA LYS A 352 38.41 -8.30 -38.68
C LYS A 352 37.48 -7.13 -38.38
N ILE A 353 36.95 -7.08 -37.16
CA ILE A 353 36.17 -5.96 -36.65
C ILE A 353 36.92 -5.39 -35.45
N VAL A 354 37.01 -4.07 -35.38
CA VAL A 354 37.68 -3.35 -34.29
C VAL A 354 36.76 -2.25 -33.75
N ASN A 355 36.81 -2.00 -32.46
CA ASN A 355 36.08 -0.92 -31.83
C ASN A 355 36.79 0.42 -32.07
N THR A 356 36.02 1.48 -32.30
CA THR A 356 36.49 2.87 -32.27
C THR A 356 36.07 3.61 -31.01
N THR A 357 35.11 3.07 -30.26
CA THR A 357 34.73 3.53 -28.91
C THR A 357 35.16 2.50 -27.84
N PRO A 358 35.07 2.83 -26.54
CA PRO A 358 35.30 1.86 -25.47
C PRO A 358 34.41 0.61 -25.59
N THR A 359 34.89 -0.53 -25.12
CA THR A 359 34.09 -1.78 -25.11
C THR A 359 33.03 -1.81 -24.01
N TYR A 360 33.06 -0.84 -23.09
CA TYR A 360 32.05 -0.67 -22.06
C TYR A 360 31.99 0.78 -21.55
N TYR A 361 30.83 1.15 -20.98
CA TYR A 361 30.61 2.40 -20.26
C TYR A 361 30.22 2.13 -18.81
N LEU A 362 30.59 3.03 -17.90
CA LEU A 362 30.14 3.05 -16.51
C LEU A 362 29.18 4.22 -16.30
N VAL A 363 27.98 3.92 -15.82
CA VAL A 363 26.91 4.91 -15.66
C VAL A 363 26.49 4.95 -14.19
N ASN A 364 26.66 6.10 -13.54
CA ASN A 364 26.14 6.33 -12.19
C ASN A 364 24.71 6.86 -12.30
N VAL A 365 23.74 6.08 -11.84
CA VAL A 365 22.33 6.31 -12.14
C VAL A 365 21.61 7.00 -10.99
N GLU A 366 20.98 8.12 -11.30
CA GLU A 366 20.08 8.86 -10.42
C GLU A 366 18.62 8.71 -10.89
N GLU A 367 17.68 8.97 -10.00
CA GLU A 367 16.24 8.77 -10.23
C GLU A 367 15.69 9.60 -11.40
N ALA A 368 14.81 8.99 -12.19
CA ALA A 368 14.07 9.61 -13.29
C ALA A 368 14.93 10.33 -14.36
N LYS A 369 16.18 9.92 -14.55
CA LYS A 369 17.09 10.46 -15.57
C LYS A 369 17.28 9.53 -16.76
N THR A 370 17.60 10.12 -17.92
CA THR A 370 18.06 9.40 -19.10
C THR A 370 19.56 9.64 -19.28
N TYR A 371 20.31 8.56 -19.44
CA TYR A 371 21.74 8.54 -19.72
C TYR A 371 21.94 8.05 -21.15
N GLY A 372 22.00 8.98 -22.11
CA GLY A 372 22.30 8.72 -23.52
C GLY A 372 23.80 8.65 -23.83
N ASP A 373 24.13 8.64 -25.12
CA ASP A 373 25.48 8.72 -25.68
C ASP A 373 26.44 7.60 -25.23
N ASN A 374 25.90 6.45 -24.81
CA ASN A 374 26.69 5.25 -24.53
C ASN A 374 26.97 4.47 -25.81
N ASP A 375 27.52 5.14 -26.83
CA ASP A 375 27.53 4.62 -28.20
C ASP A 375 28.71 3.68 -28.49
N PHE A 376 28.47 2.65 -29.29
CA PHE A 376 29.44 1.63 -29.64
C PHE A 376 29.78 1.64 -31.13
N GLY A 377 30.92 2.26 -31.46
CA GLY A 377 31.44 2.38 -32.82
C GLY A 377 32.35 1.23 -33.21
N PHE A 378 32.17 0.73 -34.44
CA PHE A 378 32.95 -0.37 -35.01
C PHE A 378 33.44 -0.06 -36.42
N VAL A 379 34.59 -0.64 -36.78
CA VAL A 379 35.13 -0.56 -38.14
C VAL A 379 35.34 -1.94 -38.71
N CYS A 380 34.90 -2.12 -39.94
CA CYS A 380 35.13 -3.32 -40.73
C CYS A 380 36.49 -3.26 -41.43
N LEU A 381 37.30 -4.29 -41.22
CA LEU A 381 38.61 -4.42 -41.83
C LEU A 381 38.66 -5.64 -42.75
N LYS A 382 39.25 -5.47 -43.93
CA LYS A 382 39.55 -6.57 -44.87
C LYS A 382 41.04 -6.75 -45.08
N MET A 383 41.47 -8.00 -45.14
CA MET A 383 42.80 -8.39 -45.56
C MET A 383 42.74 -8.78 -47.03
N LEU A 384 43.43 -8.03 -47.89
CA LEU A 384 43.56 -8.39 -49.30
C LEU A 384 44.73 -9.38 -49.43
N ALA A 385 44.53 -10.67 -49.19
CA ALA A 385 45.62 -11.62 -49.36
C ALA A 385 45.99 -11.79 -50.86
N GLY A 386 47.17 -11.31 -51.25
CA GLY A 386 47.77 -11.55 -52.57
C GLY A 386 47.49 -10.50 -53.66
N ALA A 387 48.59 -10.00 -54.23
CA ALA A 387 48.72 -9.54 -55.63
C ALA A 387 48.04 -8.22 -56.08
N ARG A 388 48.36 -7.10 -55.43
CA ARG A 388 48.32 -5.78 -56.09
C ARG A 388 49.62 -5.01 -55.92
N SER A 389 50.72 -5.64 -56.31
CA SER A 389 51.96 -4.90 -56.55
C SER A 389 52.42 -5.15 -57.96
N LYS A 390 53.24 -4.23 -58.50
CA LYS A 390 53.94 -4.43 -59.78
C LYS A 390 54.88 -5.66 -59.75
N GLY A 391 55.02 -6.30 -58.58
CA GLY A 391 55.56 -7.64 -58.41
C GLY A 391 57.07 -7.70 -58.50
N TYR A 392 57.77 -6.59 -58.23
CA TYR A 392 59.24 -6.52 -58.24
C TYR A 392 59.88 -7.58 -57.32
N TRP A 393 59.22 -7.87 -56.19
CA TRP A 393 59.69 -8.79 -55.16
C TRP A 393 59.11 -10.20 -55.24
N SER A 394 57.99 -10.37 -55.94
CA SER A 394 57.37 -11.68 -56.12
C SER A 394 58.29 -12.54 -57.00
N TRP A 395 58.76 -13.67 -56.47
CA TRP A 395 59.75 -14.52 -57.14
C TRP A 395 61.09 -13.80 -57.43
N SER A 396 61.55 -12.92 -56.54
CA SER A 396 62.80 -12.14 -56.70
C SER A 396 64.02 -12.96 -57.13
N GLN A 397 64.18 -14.20 -56.62
CA GLN A 397 65.26 -15.09 -57.05
C GLN A 397 65.10 -15.58 -58.50
N TYR A 398 63.90 -15.90 -58.95
CA TYR A 398 63.62 -16.31 -60.34
C TYR A 398 63.74 -15.13 -61.30
N ASN A 399 63.19 -13.97 -60.93
CA ASN A 399 63.32 -12.75 -61.71
C ASN A 399 64.80 -12.37 -61.85
N ARG A 400 65.59 -12.39 -60.77
CA ARG A 400 67.04 -12.09 -60.82
C ARG A 400 67.80 -13.05 -61.73
N ARG A 401 67.42 -14.33 -61.78
CA ARG A 401 68.02 -15.34 -62.68
C ARG A 401 67.62 -15.16 -64.14
N THR A 402 66.42 -14.65 -64.42
CA THR A 402 65.85 -14.55 -65.78
C THR A 402 65.89 -13.15 -66.40
N GLY A 403 66.26 -12.12 -65.62
CA GLY A 403 66.27 -10.72 -66.06
C GLY A 403 64.89 -10.06 -66.17
N GLN A 404 63.80 -10.79 -65.86
CA GLN A 404 62.42 -10.32 -66.10
C GLN A 404 61.95 -9.15 -65.22
N TRP A 405 62.69 -8.76 -64.18
CA TRP A 405 62.37 -7.57 -63.38
C TRP A 405 62.80 -6.27 -64.09
N GLN A 406 63.80 -6.33 -64.98
CA GLN A 406 64.30 -5.18 -65.75
C GLN A 406 63.24 -4.65 -66.73
N THR A 407 62.38 -5.53 -67.25
CA THR A 407 61.29 -5.16 -68.16
C THR A 407 60.07 -4.59 -67.43
N ARG A 408 60.06 -4.62 -66.09
CA ARG A 408 58.97 -4.08 -65.26
C ARG A 408 59.17 -2.61 -64.91
N VAL A 409 60.32 -2.01 -65.19
CA VAL A 409 60.56 -0.57 -64.99
C VAL A 409 60.73 0.08 -66.35
N THR A 410 60.05 1.20 -66.56
CA THR A 410 60.11 1.99 -67.79
C THR A 410 60.94 3.25 -67.58
N GLN A 411 61.32 3.94 -68.67
CA GLN A 411 61.99 5.24 -68.53
C GLN A 411 61.10 6.28 -67.84
N GLU A 412 59.78 6.19 -68.01
CA GLU A 412 58.88 7.08 -67.29
C GLU A 412 58.85 6.79 -65.78
N ASP A 413 59.02 5.53 -65.36
CA ASP A 413 59.16 5.17 -63.93
C ASP A 413 60.38 5.82 -63.31
N VAL A 414 61.51 5.82 -64.04
CA VAL A 414 62.74 6.52 -63.64
C VAL A 414 62.47 8.01 -63.46
N ASN A 415 61.85 8.65 -64.45
CA ASN A 415 61.55 10.09 -64.39
C ASN A 415 60.63 10.43 -63.20
N TYR A 416 59.61 9.62 -62.95
CA TYR A 416 58.68 9.79 -61.84
C TYR A 416 59.35 9.63 -60.47
N VAL A 417 60.15 8.57 -60.28
CA VAL A 417 60.87 8.34 -59.02
C VAL A 417 61.91 9.44 -58.77
N ASN A 418 62.65 9.85 -59.80
CA ASN A 418 63.60 10.95 -59.71
C ASN A 418 62.91 12.25 -59.27
N SER A 419 61.73 12.56 -59.82
CA SER A 419 60.98 13.76 -59.43
C SER A 419 60.38 13.66 -58.03
N GLU A 420 59.87 12.50 -57.62
CA GLU A 420 59.17 12.33 -56.34
C GLU A 420 60.11 12.30 -55.12
N LEU A 421 61.36 11.88 -55.32
CA LEU A 421 62.32 11.60 -54.24
C LEU A 421 63.64 12.38 -54.36
N ASP A 422 63.76 13.29 -55.33
CA ASP A 422 65.00 14.04 -55.64
C ASP A 422 66.21 13.11 -55.83
N THR A 423 66.03 12.11 -56.70
CA THR A 423 67.06 11.11 -57.04
C THR A 423 67.51 11.26 -58.51
N SER A 424 68.58 10.55 -58.88
CA SER A 424 69.23 10.71 -60.19
C SER A 424 69.54 9.38 -60.88
N PHE A 425 68.59 8.43 -60.83
CA PHE A 425 68.70 7.18 -61.60
C PHE A 425 68.78 7.46 -63.10
N SER A 426 69.75 6.85 -63.77
CA SER A 426 70.11 7.11 -65.18
C SER A 426 69.41 6.19 -66.19
N SER A 427 68.90 5.04 -65.75
CA SER A 427 68.25 4.06 -66.63
C SER A 427 67.22 3.19 -65.90
N PRO A 428 66.26 2.58 -66.63
CA PRO A 428 65.29 1.65 -66.03
C PRO A 428 65.98 0.47 -65.35
N LYS A 429 67.09 0.01 -65.93
CA LYS A 429 67.91 -1.06 -65.36
C LYS A 429 68.45 -0.68 -63.98
N GLU A 430 68.99 0.53 -63.83
CA GLU A 430 69.57 1.01 -62.57
C GLU A 430 68.54 1.10 -61.44
N LEU A 431 67.38 1.74 -61.71
CA LEU A 431 66.29 1.82 -60.74
C LEU A 431 65.78 0.42 -60.36
N ALA A 432 65.64 -0.45 -61.34
CA ALA A 432 65.13 -1.78 -61.12
C ALA A 432 66.15 -2.64 -60.33
N ASP A 433 67.47 -2.48 -60.56
CA ASP A 433 68.54 -3.16 -59.82
C ASP A 433 68.52 -2.69 -58.36
N TYR A 434 68.36 -1.38 -58.16
CA TYR A 434 68.25 -0.76 -56.84
C TYR A 434 67.07 -1.32 -56.05
N LEU A 435 65.92 -1.49 -56.71
CA LEU A 435 64.72 -2.06 -56.09
C LEU A 435 64.93 -3.49 -55.63
N VAL A 436 65.61 -4.38 -56.36
CA VAL A 436 65.65 -5.83 -56.03
C VAL A 436 66.89 -6.29 -55.26
N ASN A 437 67.86 -5.40 -55.05
CA ASN A 437 69.11 -5.75 -54.37
C ASN A 437 69.03 -5.44 -52.87
N PRO A 438 68.86 -6.46 -51.99
CA PRO A 438 68.72 -6.22 -50.56
C PRO A 438 70.02 -5.64 -49.99
N VAL A 439 69.93 -4.44 -49.42
CA VAL A 439 71.04 -3.83 -48.67
C VAL A 439 70.83 -4.10 -47.20
N TYR A 440 71.64 -4.99 -46.64
CA TYR A 440 71.57 -5.33 -45.22
C TYR A 440 72.36 -4.29 -44.41
N GLY A 441 71.72 -3.69 -43.40
CA GLY A 441 72.37 -2.81 -42.41
C GLY A 441 72.20 -1.31 -42.63
N ASP A 442 71.69 -0.85 -43.78
CA ASP A 442 71.37 0.55 -44.05
C ASP A 442 69.86 0.78 -44.11
N MET A 443 69.28 1.26 -43.01
CA MET A 443 67.83 1.46 -42.88
C MET A 443 67.29 2.51 -43.86
N LYS A 444 68.09 3.52 -44.22
CA LYS A 444 67.70 4.56 -45.16
C LYS A 444 67.50 3.96 -46.56
N THR A 445 68.41 3.08 -46.97
CA THR A 445 68.29 2.37 -48.24
C THR A 445 67.09 1.42 -48.26
N ILE A 446 66.85 0.66 -47.17
CA ILE A 446 65.70 -0.26 -47.11
C ILE A 446 64.37 0.52 -47.14
N LEU A 447 64.27 1.63 -46.40
CA LEU A 447 63.12 2.52 -46.44
C LEU A 447 62.88 3.07 -47.86
N MET A 448 63.96 3.52 -48.53
CA MET A 448 63.88 4.05 -49.89
C MET A 448 63.35 3.00 -50.87
N GLN A 449 63.84 1.76 -50.79
CA GLN A 449 63.36 0.65 -51.63
C GLN A 449 61.85 0.39 -51.45
N GLN A 450 61.38 0.36 -50.19
CA GLN A 450 59.96 0.15 -49.89
C GLN A 450 59.09 1.33 -50.31
N LEU A 451 59.60 2.56 -50.18
CA LEU A 451 58.89 3.76 -50.61
C LEU A 451 58.75 3.82 -52.14
N ILE A 452 59.82 3.56 -52.89
CA ILE A 452 59.78 3.50 -54.35
C ILE A 452 58.78 2.45 -54.82
N ALA A 453 58.78 1.26 -54.20
CA ALA A 453 57.80 0.22 -54.53
C ALA A 453 56.36 0.70 -54.33
N THR A 454 56.08 1.41 -53.23
CA THR A 454 54.75 1.96 -52.92
C THR A 454 54.35 3.06 -53.91
N LEU A 455 55.25 3.98 -54.23
CA LEU A 455 55.01 5.05 -55.22
C LEU A 455 54.67 4.48 -56.60
N LEU A 456 55.36 3.43 -57.02
CA LEU A 456 55.04 2.75 -58.28
C LEU A 456 53.69 2.03 -58.18
N ASN A 457 53.34 1.42 -57.04
CA ASN A 457 52.02 0.82 -56.87
C ASN A 457 50.90 1.89 -56.94
N LEU A 458 51.11 3.08 -56.37
CA LEU A 458 50.20 4.23 -56.48
C LEU A 458 50.05 4.69 -57.93
N ARG A 459 51.16 4.91 -58.63
CA ARG A 459 51.17 5.40 -60.02
C ARG A 459 50.36 4.50 -60.96
N TYR A 460 50.45 3.19 -60.80
CA TYR A 460 49.74 2.22 -61.65
C TYR A 460 48.33 1.89 -61.14
N GLY A 461 47.86 2.55 -60.07
CA GLY A 461 46.51 2.35 -59.53
C GLY A 461 46.32 0.99 -58.86
N TYR A 462 47.39 0.31 -58.46
CA TYR A 462 47.28 -0.94 -57.70
C TYR A 462 46.80 -0.69 -56.28
N ILE A 463 47.17 0.47 -55.72
CA ILE A 463 46.69 1.02 -54.45
C ILE A 463 46.33 2.50 -54.69
N SER A 464 45.40 3.04 -53.91
CA SER A 464 45.03 4.47 -53.95
C SER A 464 45.63 5.21 -52.76
N GLY A 465 46.06 6.45 -52.95
CA GLY A 465 46.63 7.28 -51.88
C GLY A 465 45.67 7.52 -50.73
N ASP A 466 44.37 7.64 -51.03
CA ASP A 466 43.31 7.89 -50.05
C ASP A 466 42.85 6.62 -49.33
N THR A 467 43.44 5.46 -49.67
CA THR A 467 43.12 4.20 -49.00
C THR A 467 43.60 4.27 -47.55
N VAL A 468 42.71 3.99 -46.60
CA VAL A 468 43.02 3.90 -45.18
C VAL A 468 43.40 2.47 -44.82
N ILE A 469 44.53 2.32 -44.13
CA ILE A 469 44.98 1.05 -43.57
C ILE A 469 44.90 1.09 -42.04
N TYR A 470 44.69 -0.07 -41.42
CA TYR A 470 44.80 -0.26 -39.99
C TYR A 470 46.09 -1.03 -39.66
N TYR A 471 47.03 -0.37 -38.99
CA TYR A 471 48.32 -0.95 -38.62
C TYR A 471 48.75 -0.43 -37.24
N ASN A 472 49.18 -1.34 -36.36
CA ASN A 472 49.59 -1.01 -34.97
C ASN A 472 48.60 -0.08 -34.23
N ASN A 473 47.30 -0.40 -34.29
CA ASN A 473 46.21 0.36 -33.67
C ASN A 473 46.04 1.79 -34.18
N MET A 474 46.54 2.10 -35.37
CA MET A 474 46.36 3.41 -36.02
C MET A 474 45.67 3.25 -37.37
N TYR A 475 44.77 4.18 -37.67
CA TYR A 475 44.21 4.40 -39.00
C TYR A 475 45.06 5.45 -39.72
N ILE A 476 45.59 5.13 -40.90
CA ILE A 476 46.46 6.04 -41.66
C ILE A 476 46.22 5.88 -43.16
N THR A 477 46.22 6.98 -43.91
CA THR A 477 46.11 6.93 -45.37
C THR A 477 47.45 6.52 -45.99
N ILE A 478 47.43 5.90 -47.17
CA ILE A 478 48.66 5.57 -47.90
C ILE A 478 49.45 6.85 -48.24
N ASN A 479 48.78 7.97 -48.53
CA ASN A 479 49.42 9.26 -48.74
C ASN A 479 50.18 9.77 -47.50
N ASP A 480 49.61 9.60 -46.30
CA ASP A 480 50.29 9.96 -45.04
C ASP A 480 51.47 9.04 -44.76
N VAL A 481 51.35 7.73 -45.07
CA VAL A 481 52.46 6.78 -44.98
C VAL A 481 53.61 7.21 -45.90
N VAL A 482 53.30 7.56 -47.16
CA VAL A 482 54.31 8.04 -48.13
C VAL A 482 54.95 9.33 -47.65
N SER A 483 54.15 10.28 -47.15
CA SER A 483 54.63 11.57 -46.65
C SER A 483 55.55 11.41 -45.44
N GLY A 484 55.13 10.61 -44.46
CA GLY A 484 55.94 10.28 -43.28
C GLY A 484 57.24 9.56 -43.62
N ALA A 485 57.19 8.63 -44.58
CA ALA A 485 58.38 7.95 -45.08
C ALA A 485 59.35 8.91 -45.80
N LYS A 486 58.85 9.85 -46.61
CA LYS A 486 59.68 10.89 -47.27
C LYS A 486 60.39 11.76 -46.23
N THR A 487 59.68 12.20 -45.19
CA THR A 487 60.28 12.95 -44.08
C THR A 487 61.36 12.13 -43.37
N ALA A 488 61.07 10.87 -43.06
CA ALA A 488 62.04 9.99 -42.39
C ALA A 488 63.30 9.70 -43.24
N LEU A 489 63.19 9.67 -44.58
CA LEU A 489 64.34 9.55 -45.48
C LEU A 489 65.27 10.77 -45.45
N GLN A 490 64.69 11.96 -45.31
CA GLN A 490 65.47 13.21 -45.33
C GLN A 490 66.19 13.44 -44.00
N SER A 491 65.49 13.30 -42.88
CA SER A 491 65.99 13.72 -41.56
C SER A 491 65.65 12.78 -40.39
N GLY A 492 65.00 11.64 -40.64
CA GLY A 492 64.57 10.72 -39.57
C GLY A 492 65.71 9.92 -38.94
N THR A 493 65.52 9.55 -37.68
CA THR A 493 66.35 8.57 -36.96
C THR A 493 66.21 7.16 -37.54
N ARG A 494 67.16 6.26 -37.22
CA ARG A 494 67.06 4.84 -37.61
C ARG A 494 65.73 4.20 -37.17
N TYR A 495 65.24 4.56 -35.98
CA TYR A 495 63.98 4.03 -35.43
C TYR A 495 62.76 4.51 -36.24
N GLU A 496 62.69 5.81 -36.54
CA GLU A 496 61.60 6.37 -37.36
C GLU A 496 61.61 5.78 -38.77
N GLN A 497 62.81 5.62 -39.36
CA GLN A 497 62.96 4.97 -40.65
C GLN A 497 62.47 3.52 -40.63
N GLU A 498 62.81 2.77 -39.57
CA GLU A 498 62.38 1.39 -39.38
C GLU A 498 60.86 1.27 -39.24
N ASN A 499 60.22 2.19 -38.51
CA ASN A 499 58.76 2.23 -38.36
C ASN A 499 58.06 2.41 -39.72
N TRP A 500 58.44 3.44 -40.49
CA TRP A 500 57.85 3.67 -41.80
C TRP A 500 58.16 2.56 -42.79
N LYS A 501 59.39 2.02 -42.75
CA LYS A 501 59.80 0.86 -43.55
C LYS A 501 58.89 -0.33 -43.28
N ASN A 502 58.53 -0.60 -42.03
CA ASN A 502 57.67 -1.73 -41.66
C ASN A 502 56.23 -1.52 -42.14
N ILE A 503 55.71 -0.30 -42.05
CA ILE A 503 54.37 0.02 -42.59
C ILE A 503 54.35 -0.18 -44.11
N LEU A 504 55.30 0.42 -44.83
CA LEU A 504 55.41 0.30 -46.28
C LEU A 504 55.62 -1.14 -46.74
N ASP A 505 56.46 -1.90 -46.04
CA ASP A 505 56.68 -3.33 -46.31
C ASP A 505 55.40 -4.14 -46.11
N ALA A 506 54.62 -3.84 -45.07
CA ALA A 506 53.33 -4.47 -44.86
C ALA A 506 52.32 -4.09 -45.98
N VAL A 507 52.27 -2.83 -46.41
CA VAL A 507 51.44 -2.36 -47.54
C VAL A 507 51.85 -3.06 -48.84
N ASN A 508 53.14 -3.07 -49.17
CA ASN A 508 53.66 -3.65 -50.41
C ASN A 508 53.44 -5.17 -50.50
N ASN A 509 53.44 -5.85 -49.35
CA ASN A 509 53.18 -7.28 -49.26
C ASN A 509 51.70 -7.60 -49.03
N ASN A 510 50.81 -6.59 -49.00
CA ASN A 510 49.39 -6.76 -48.72
C ASN A 510 49.13 -7.46 -47.38
N ASN A 511 50.03 -7.25 -46.42
CA ASN A 511 50.01 -7.82 -45.07
C ASN A 511 49.54 -6.77 -44.06
N VAL A 512 48.52 -6.01 -44.45
CA VAL A 512 47.83 -5.00 -43.63
C VAL A 512 46.33 -5.17 -43.80
N TYR A 513 45.59 -4.67 -42.82
CA TYR A 513 44.16 -4.53 -42.94
C TYR A 513 43.83 -3.21 -43.64
N TYR A 514 42.95 -3.29 -44.63
CA TYR A 514 42.36 -2.15 -45.31
C TYR A 514 41.01 -1.87 -44.69
N VAL A 515 40.69 -0.60 -44.49
CA VAL A 515 39.35 -0.24 -44.07
C VAL A 515 38.37 -0.51 -45.21
N HIS A 516 37.30 -1.23 -44.90
CA HIS A 516 36.30 -1.63 -45.86
C HIS A 516 34.99 -0.91 -45.55
N THR A 517 34.47 -0.18 -46.54
CA THR A 517 33.10 0.33 -46.49
C THR A 517 32.13 -0.84 -46.46
N VAL A 518 31.27 -0.84 -45.46
CA VAL A 518 30.36 -1.96 -45.22
C VAL A 518 29.14 -1.82 -46.13
N ASP A 519 29.18 -2.52 -47.27
CA ASP A 519 28.02 -2.76 -48.12
C ASP A 519 27.57 -4.22 -47.91
N GLY A 520 26.37 -4.42 -47.37
CA GLY A 520 25.78 -5.75 -47.18
C GLY A 520 26.01 -6.40 -45.82
N CYS A 521 26.21 -5.59 -44.79
CA CYS A 521 25.91 -5.88 -43.39
C CYS A 521 24.91 -4.80 -42.91
#